data_AF-A0A545T6J0-F1
#
_entry.id   AF-A0A545T6J0-F1
#
_cell.length_a   1.000
_cell.length_b   1.000
_cell.length_c   1.000
_cell.angle_alpha   90.00
_cell.angle_beta   90.00
_cell.angle_gamma   90.00
#
_symmetry.space_group_name_H-M   'P 1'
#
loop_
_entity.id
_entity.type
_entity.pdbx_description
1 polymer ?
#
loop_
_entity_poly.entity_id
_entity_poly.type
_entity_poly.pdbx_seq_one_letter_code
_entity_poly.pdbx_strand_id
1 'polypeptide(L)'
;MNKWIKQKVIEEFKDSEHDLVINLLAKIHLNDVWNSAADLDSTQESILILAKGSVHRVRSLVKSAKVDFRDVVAAASTDPAVKPKLP
;
A
#
# COMPACT_ATOMS: atom_id res chain seq x y z
N MET A 1 6.75 -9.93 -1.11
CA MET A 1 5.50 -9.31 -0.62
C MET A 1 5.13 -9.95 0.71
N ASN A 2 5.05 -9.13 1.75
CA ASN A 2 4.81 -9.55 3.13
C ASN A 2 3.44 -10.26 3.30
N LYS A 3 3.34 -11.15 4.29
CA LYS A 3 2.13 -11.86 4.69
C LYS A 3 0.99 -10.90 5.07
N TRP A 4 1.31 -9.79 5.76
CA TRP A 4 0.29 -8.81 6.17
C TRP A 4 -0.42 -8.20 4.96
N ILE A 5 0.33 -7.79 3.94
CA ILE A 5 -0.20 -7.23 2.69
C ILE A 5 -1.19 -8.20 2.03
N LYS A 6 -0.80 -9.48 1.88
CA LYS A 6 -1.67 -10.50 1.28
C LYS A 6 -2.97 -10.69 2.06
N GLN A 7 -2.85 -10.77 3.38
CA GLN A 7 -4.01 -10.92 4.27
C GLN A 7 -4.95 -9.72 4.15
N LYS A 8 -4.40 -8.51 4.10
CA LYS A 8 -5.18 -7.27 4.00
C LYS A 8 -5.93 -7.16 2.67
N VAL A 9 -5.32 -7.64 1.57
CA VAL A 9 -6.00 -7.73 0.27
C VAL A 9 -7.19 -8.69 0.35
N ILE A 10 -7.03 -9.85 0.99
CA ILE A 10 -8.11 -10.82 1.15
C ILE A 10 -9.27 -10.24 1.99
N GLU A 11 -8.95 -9.47 3.03
CA GLU A 11 -9.95 -8.91 3.94
C GLU A 11 -10.75 -7.74 3.34
N GLU A 12 -10.11 -6.88 2.54
CA GLU A 12 -10.72 -5.62 2.10
C GLU A 12 -11.28 -5.64 0.67
N PHE A 13 -10.86 -6.59 -0.16
CA PHE A 13 -11.21 -6.64 -1.57
C PHE A 13 -11.96 -7.92 -1.91
N LYS A 14 -12.71 -7.90 -3.01
CA LYS A 14 -13.40 -9.10 -3.49
C LYS A 14 -12.40 -10.10 -4.05
N ASP A 15 -12.72 -11.39 -3.98
CA ASP A 15 -11.87 -12.47 -4.52
C ASP A 15 -11.45 -12.23 -5.97
N SER A 16 -12.35 -11.70 -6.81
CA SER A 16 -12.07 -11.36 -8.20
C SER A 16 -11.09 -10.19 -8.38
N GLU A 17 -10.82 -9.42 -7.33
CA GLU A 17 -9.94 -8.25 -7.32
C GLU A 17 -8.57 -8.55 -6.70
N HIS A 18 -8.42 -9.66 -5.96
CA HIS A 18 -7.19 -9.97 -5.20
C HIS A 18 -5.94 -9.96 -6.09
N ASP A 19 -5.96 -10.74 -7.17
CA ASP A 19 -4.83 -10.83 -8.10
C ASP A 19 -4.54 -9.48 -8.76
N LEU A 20 -5.57 -8.70 -9.06
CA LEU A 20 -5.40 -7.39 -9.67
C LEU A 20 -4.70 -6.42 -8.69
N VAL A 21 -5.09 -6.41 -7.42
CA VAL A 21 -4.46 -5.58 -6.39
C VAL A 21 -3.02 -6.00 -6.15
N ILE A 22 -2.75 -7.30 -6.03
CA ILE A 22 -1.40 -7.84 -5.88
C ILE A 22 -0.52 -7.42 -7.05
N ASN A 23 -1.02 -7.57 -8.28
CA ASN A 23 -0.31 -7.17 -9.50
C ASN A 23 -0.09 -5.65 -9.59
N LEU A 24 -0.99 -4.84 -9.02
CA LEU A 24 -0.80 -3.39 -8.95
C LEU A 24 0.29 -3.01 -7.93
N LEU A 25 0.27 -3.60 -6.73
CA LEU A 25 1.28 -3.36 -5.69
C LEU A 25 2.68 -3.82 -6.14
N ALA A 26 2.76 -4.95 -6.84
CA ALA A 26 4.00 -5.49 -7.39
C ALA A 26 4.68 -4.58 -8.44
N LYS A 27 3.99 -3.55 -8.95
CA LYS A 27 4.58 -2.56 -9.85
C LYS A 27 5.50 -1.57 -9.15
N ILE A 28 5.47 -1.49 -7.82
CA ILE A 28 6.41 -0.70 -7.05
C ILE A 28 7.63 -1.57 -6.82
N HIS A 29 8.79 -1.06 -7.24
CA HIS A 29 10.07 -1.75 -7.12
C HIS A 29 10.95 -1.06 -6.10
N LEU A 30 12.02 -1.74 -5.67
CA LEU A 30 13.01 -1.20 -4.74
C LEU A 30 13.57 0.16 -5.18
N ASN A 31 13.82 0.35 -6.48
CA ASN A 31 14.30 1.62 -7.03
C ASN A 31 13.31 2.78 -6.84
N ASP A 32 12.00 2.51 -6.70
CA ASP A 32 10.98 3.53 -6.45
C ASP A 32 10.99 3.98 -4.96
N VAL A 33 11.69 3.27 -4.08
CA VAL A 33 11.65 3.40 -2.60
C VAL A 33 13.05 3.31 -1.98
N TRP A 34 14.01 4.06 -2.55
CA TRP A 34 15.39 4.18 -2.06
C TRP A 34 16.15 2.85 -1.86
N ASN A 35 15.78 1.81 -2.62
CA ASN A 35 16.36 0.48 -2.54
C ASN A 35 16.26 -0.19 -1.15
N SER A 36 15.23 0.17 -0.39
CA SER A 36 14.96 -0.36 0.93
C SER A 36 13.75 -1.27 0.89
N ALA A 37 13.93 -2.52 1.32
CA ALA A 37 12.83 -3.48 1.42
C ALA A 37 11.79 -3.05 2.48
N ALA A 38 12.24 -2.38 3.54
CA ALA A 38 11.36 -1.84 4.57
C ALA A 38 10.49 -0.70 4.01
N ASP A 39 11.06 0.17 3.17
CA ASP A 39 10.29 1.25 2.52
C ASP A 39 9.35 0.71 1.44
N LEU A 40 9.74 -0.36 0.75
CA LEU A 40 8.86 -1.05 -0.20
C LEU A 40 7.63 -1.62 0.49
N ASP A 41 7.83 -2.39 1.56
CA ASP A 41 6.74 -2.95 2.34
C ASP A 41 5.88 -1.82 2.94
N SER A 42 6.51 -0.82 3.58
CA SER A 42 5.79 0.32 4.18
C SER A 42 4.96 1.10 3.16
N THR A 43 5.48 1.28 1.95
CA THR A 43 4.76 1.93 0.85
C THR A 43 3.56 1.10 0.40
N GLN A 44 3.74 -0.21 0.19
CA GLN A 44 2.66 -1.11 -0.20
C GLN A 44 1.57 -1.19 0.87
N GLU A 45 1.93 -1.21 2.15
CA GLU A 45 1.00 -1.16 3.28
C GLU A 45 0.22 0.16 3.30
N SER A 46 0.92 1.29 3.15
CA SER A 46 0.33 2.63 3.12
C SER A 46 -0.69 2.77 1.99
N ILE A 47 -0.40 2.19 0.83
CA ILE A 47 -1.34 2.17 -0.30
C ILE A 47 -2.62 1.43 0.06
N LEU A 48 -2.53 0.27 0.72
CA LEU A 48 -3.69 -0.50 1.12
C LEU A 48 -4.54 0.25 2.17
N ILE A 49 -3.89 0.80 3.19
CA ILE A 49 -4.53 1.64 4.22
C ILE A 49 -5.33 2.77 3.59
N LEU A 50 -4.69 3.50 2.65
CA LEU A 50 -5.34 4.61 1.98
C LEU A 50 -6.39 4.14 0.98
N ALA A 51 -6.24 2.99 0.33
CA ALA A 51 -7.16 2.51 -0.69
C ALA A 51 -8.52 2.09 -0.12
N LYS A 52 -8.59 1.59 1.12
CA LYS A 52 -9.85 1.21 1.81
C LYS A 52 -10.73 0.29 0.95
N GLY A 53 -10.16 -0.83 0.47
CA GLY A 53 -10.85 -1.78 -0.41
C GLY A 53 -11.13 -1.30 -1.84
N SER A 54 -10.63 -0.14 -2.27
CA SER A 54 -10.87 0.37 -3.63
C SER A 54 -9.71 0.11 -4.59
N VAL A 55 -9.91 -0.79 -5.57
CA VAL A 55 -8.91 -1.09 -6.62
C VAL A 55 -8.53 0.17 -7.42
N HIS A 56 -9.49 1.07 -7.66
CA HIS A 56 -9.23 2.32 -8.36
C HIS A 56 -8.26 3.20 -7.56
N ARG A 57 -8.44 3.28 -6.23
CA ARG A 57 -7.53 4.02 -5.35
C ARG A 57 -6.16 3.36 -5.27
N VAL A 58 -6.08 2.01 -5.20
CA VAL A 58 -4.79 1.29 -5.30
C VAL A 58 -4.04 1.72 -6.55
N ARG A 59 -4.71 1.71 -7.71
CA ARG A 59 -4.08 2.12 -8.98
C ARG A 59 -3.60 3.57 -8.95
N SER A 60 -4.37 4.48 -8.37
CA SER A 60 -3.98 5.89 -8.25
C SER A 60 -2.77 6.06 -7.33
N LEU A 61 -2.81 5.44 -6.15
CA LEU A 61 -1.76 5.55 -5.14
C LEU A 61 -0.46 4.89 -5.58
N VAL A 62 -0.51 3.79 -6.34
CA VAL A 62 0.68 3.20 -6.98
C VAL A 62 1.34 4.18 -7.94
N LYS A 63 0.56 4.96 -8.70
CA LYS A 63 1.14 6.01 -9.56
C LYS A 63 1.78 7.12 -8.73
N SER A 64 1.11 7.57 -7.66
CA SER A 64 1.66 8.58 -6.76
C SER A 64 2.94 8.12 -6.08
N ALA A 65 3.00 6.88 -5.60
CA ALA A 65 4.16 6.32 -4.92
C ALA A 65 5.40 6.24 -5.82
N LYS A 66 5.22 6.08 -7.14
CA LYS A 66 6.33 6.11 -8.11
C LYS A 66 6.90 7.50 -8.34
N VAL A 67 6.14 8.54 -8.01
CA VAL A 67 6.60 9.94 -8.09
C VAL A 67 7.25 10.33 -6.78
N ASP A 68 6.54 10.15 -5.67
CA ASP A 68 7.10 10.28 -4.32
C ASP A 68 6.37 9.34 -3.35
N PHE A 69 7.05 8.26 -2.94
CA PHE A 69 6.49 7.30 -2.00
C PHE A 69 6.29 7.89 -0.59
N ARG A 70 7.06 8.92 -0.22
CA ARG A 70 7.02 9.50 1.13
C ARG A 70 5.70 10.20 1.39
N ASP A 71 5.12 10.85 0.37
CA ASP A 71 3.80 11.47 0.47
C ASP A 71 2.71 10.43 0.76
N VAL A 72 2.81 9.25 0.12
CA VAL A 72 1.88 8.15 0.34
C VAL A 72 2.00 7.58 1.76
N VAL A 73 3.23 7.38 2.24
CA VAL A 73 3.50 6.90 3.60
C VAL A 73 3.07 7.93 4.66
N ALA A 74 3.38 9.21 4.44
CA ALA A 74 2.98 10.29 5.34
C ALA A 74 1.45 10.42 5.40
N ALA A 75 0.77 10.38 4.26
CA ALA A 75 -0.69 10.43 4.22
C ALA A 75 -1.32 9.25 4.98
N ALA A 76 -0.80 8.03 4.79
CA ALA A 76 -1.28 6.86 5.53
C ALA A 76 -1.06 6.99 7.05
N SER A 77 0.04 7.60 7.47
CA SER A 77 0.35 7.85 8.89
C SER A 77 -0.62 8.80 9.58
N THR A 78 -1.34 9.62 8.81
CA THR A 78 -2.41 10.51 9.30
C THR A 78 -3.80 9.90 9.20
N ASP A 79 -3.95 8.72 8.58
CA ASP A 79 -5.26 8.09 8.45
C ASP A 79 -5.71 7.54 9.82
N PRO A 80 -6.95 7.85 10.28
CA PRO A 80 -7.45 7.42 11.58
C PRO A 80 -7.56 5.88 11.72
N ALA A 81 -7.54 5.13 10.60
CA ALA A 81 -7.45 3.67 10.64
C ALA A 81 -6.08 3.18 11.17
N VAL A 82 -5.04 3.99 11.03
CA VAL A 82 -3.73 3.78 11.66
C VAL A 82 -3.80 4.36 13.07
N LYS A 83 -4.39 3.61 14.00
CA LYS A 83 -4.41 4.03 15.41
C LYS A 83 -2.97 4.34 15.85
N PRO A 84 -2.69 5.53 16.41
CA PRO A 84 -1.42 5.73 17.08
C PRO A 84 -1.31 4.67 18.17
N LYS A 85 -0.21 3.92 18.17
CA LYS A 85 0.19 3.20 19.38
C LYS A 85 0.50 4.29 20.40
N LEU A 86 -0.51 4.65 21.21
CA LEU A 86 -0.30 5.46 22.40
C LEU A 86 0.73 4.70 23.26
N PRO A 87 1.77 5.39 23.77
CA PRO A 87 2.79 4.79 24.62
C PRO A 87 2.20 4.22 25.90
#